data_AF-A0A9P6R5S9-F1
#
_entry.id   AF-A0A9P6R5S9-F1
#
_cell.length_a   1.000
_cell.length_b   1.000
_cell.length_c   1.000
_cell.angle_alpha   90.00
_cell.angle_beta   90.00
_cell.angle_gamma   90.00
#
_symmetry.space_group_name_H-M   'P 1'
#
loop_
_entity.id
_entity.type
_entity.pdbx_description
1 polymer ?
#
loop_
_entity_poly.entity_id
_entity_poly.type
_entity_poly.pdbx_seq_one_letter_code
_entity_poly.pdbx_strand_id
1 'polypeptide(L)'
;MSIEVAPLLRVEYIKAVSLFFNNGVQASATYNKIIEAYNNVKADMANIPQENKRHIGWVKYDFSRSTWTLRNTPFTRGIIQDAGGIPFPLVGDGVASNPDISPNDFKILVTNADVIIDQTEFKDDKGTYRSVYSRWLELAGFTGGVNPRVLDLRKVFTLDNTVNLDGINDYQYRMPSRPDLLLRDLVAAQYPTYDPYYKKRFLNENFPNDGGATNKLGPDNCYQDLTATDKFPYNSGDITDAPRNYGFTGLPAPPPVVGGGIYGIGGDSQGGGGSGGGSKTTSIIIAVVCVAAVLGAAFAFAFYKWSRRAKEDRFIELEEEMNNEIPLN
;
A
#
# COMPACT_ATOMS: atom_id res chain seq x y z
N MET A 1 -2.34 -17.68 -1.94
CA MET A 1 -2.99 -16.60 -2.70
C MET A 1 -3.54 -15.60 -1.69
N SER A 2 -2.80 -14.54 -1.37
CA SER A 2 -3.24 -13.53 -0.40
C SER A 2 -4.33 -12.67 -1.03
N ILE A 3 -5.55 -12.74 -0.51
CA ILE A 3 -6.60 -11.80 -0.87
C ILE A 3 -6.14 -10.42 -0.35
N GLU A 4 -5.73 -9.53 -1.25
CA GLU A 4 -5.40 -8.14 -0.91
C GLU A 4 -6.70 -7.38 -0.64
N VAL A 5 -7.13 -7.45 0.62
CA VAL A 5 -8.28 -6.78 1.24
C VAL A 5 -8.05 -5.28 1.44
N ALA A 6 -9.12 -4.56 1.84
CA ALA A 6 -9.08 -3.13 2.14
C ALA A 6 -7.88 -2.73 3.04
N PRO A 7 -7.28 -1.53 2.86
CA PRO A 7 -5.99 -1.19 3.46
C PRO A 7 -5.87 -1.41 4.97
N LEU A 8 -6.96 -1.18 5.71
CA LEU A 8 -6.96 -1.29 7.17
C LEU A 8 -7.10 -2.72 7.71
N LEU A 9 -7.53 -3.70 6.90
CA LEU A 9 -7.85 -5.03 7.43
C LEU A 9 -6.62 -5.74 7.99
N ARG A 10 -5.43 -5.51 7.42
CA ARG A 10 -4.18 -6.13 7.88
C ARG A 10 -3.67 -5.54 9.20
N VAL A 11 -4.14 -4.37 9.64
CA VAL A 11 -3.73 -3.75 10.91
C VAL A 11 -4.21 -4.57 12.12
N GLU A 12 -5.31 -5.31 11.97
CA GLU A 12 -5.86 -6.16 13.03
C GLU A 12 -4.90 -7.25 13.50
N TYR A 13 -3.92 -7.65 12.68
CA TYR A 13 -2.89 -8.62 13.09
C TYR A 13 -2.11 -8.16 14.34
N ILE A 14 -2.00 -6.85 14.60
CA ILE A 14 -1.38 -6.32 15.83
C ILE A 14 -2.09 -6.86 17.07
N LYS A 15 -3.43 -6.95 17.04
CA LYS A 15 -4.21 -7.50 18.15
C LYS A 15 -3.96 -8.99 18.29
N ALA A 16 -3.97 -9.75 17.19
CA ALA A 16 -3.73 -11.19 17.21
C ALA A 16 -2.35 -11.54 17.77
N VAL A 17 -1.30 -10.85 17.33
CA VAL A 17 0.08 -11.07 17.82
C VAL A 17 0.19 -10.72 19.32
N SER A 18 -0.50 -9.67 19.78
CA SER A 18 -0.42 -9.24 21.18
C SER A 18 -0.94 -10.26 22.20
N LEU A 19 -1.78 -11.21 21.76
CA LEU A 19 -2.32 -12.27 22.62
C LEU A 19 -1.21 -13.18 23.14
N PHE A 20 -0.16 -13.43 22.36
CA PHE A 20 0.98 -14.26 22.75
C PHE A 20 1.87 -13.59 23.81
N PHE A 21 1.80 -12.27 23.94
CA PHE A 21 2.66 -11.48 24.82
C PHE A 21 1.89 -10.85 25.99
N ASN A 22 0.62 -11.24 26.18
CA ASN A 22 -0.27 -10.65 27.20
C ASN A 22 -0.30 -9.11 27.15
N ASN A 23 -0.26 -8.53 25.94
CA ASN A 23 -0.12 -7.09 25.74
C ASN A 23 -1.29 -6.46 24.97
N GLY A 24 -2.50 -6.97 25.22
CA GLY A 24 -3.72 -6.58 24.50
C GLY A 24 -4.10 -5.11 24.66
N VAL A 25 -3.79 -4.49 25.81
CA VAL A 25 -4.05 -3.07 26.07
C VAL A 25 -3.21 -2.18 25.16
N GLN A 26 -1.88 -2.40 25.10
CA GLN A 26 -0.99 -1.62 24.23
C GLN A 26 -1.31 -1.85 22.75
N ALA A 27 -1.63 -3.09 22.37
CA ALA A 27 -2.02 -3.42 21.00
C ALA A 27 -3.31 -2.74 20.57
N SER A 28 -4.31 -2.67 21.46
CA SER A 28 -5.57 -1.95 21.19
C SER A 28 -5.34 -0.45 21.05
N ALA A 29 -4.52 0.14 21.93
CA ALA A 29 -4.15 1.55 21.82
C ALA A 29 -3.40 1.85 20.52
N THR A 30 -2.44 0.99 20.14
CA THR A 30 -1.68 1.12 18.89
C THR A 30 -2.56 0.98 17.65
N TYR A 31 -3.43 -0.03 17.64
CA TYR A 31 -4.42 -0.23 16.58
C TYR A 31 -5.30 1.02 16.41
N ASN A 32 -5.87 1.54 17.51
CA ASN A 32 -6.74 2.70 17.45
C ASN A 32 -6.02 3.94 16.89
N LYS A 33 -4.77 4.18 17.31
CA LYS A 33 -3.95 5.29 16.79
C LYS A 33 -3.70 5.17 15.29
N ILE A 34 -3.41 3.98 14.78
CA ILE A 34 -3.18 3.74 13.35
C ILE A 34 -4.46 4.01 12.55
N ILE A 35 -5.60 3.49 13.03
CA ILE A 35 -6.90 3.69 12.38
C ILE A 35 -7.31 5.16 12.39
N GLU A 36 -7.11 5.85 13.51
CA GLU A 36 -7.37 7.27 13.65
C GLU A 36 -6.50 8.10 12.69
N ALA A 37 -5.17 7.86 12.68
CA ALA A 37 -4.26 8.54 11.77
C ALA A 37 -4.65 8.32 10.30
N TYR A 38 -4.98 7.08 9.92
CA TYR A 38 -5.43 6.76 8.55
C TYR A 38 -6.72 7.51 8.19
N ASN A 39 -7.74 7.42 9.04
CA ASN A 39 -9.05 8.02 8.78
C ASN A 39 -8.99 9.55 8.77
N ASN A 40 -8.11 10.13 9.58
CA ASN A 40 -7.90 11.58 9.61
C ASN A 40 -7.37 12.08 8.26
N VAL A 41 -6.32 11.46 7.73
CA VAL A 41 -5.77 11.82 6.42
C VAL A 41 -6.78 11.56 5.31
N LYS A 42 -7.41 10.38 5.31
CA LYS A 42 -8.44 10.01 4.33
C LYS A 42 -9.57 11.04 4.25
N ALA A 43 -10.07 11.47 5.41
CA ALA A 43 -11.16 12.44 5.47
C ALA A 43 -10.74 13.82 4.94
N ASP A 44 -9.48 14.24 5.15
CA ASP A 44 -8.99 15.49 4.55
C ASP A 44 -8.83 15.35 3.03
N MET A 45 -8.29 14.23 2.56
CA MET A 45 -8.12 13.95 1.13
C MET A 45 -9.44 13.82 0.37
N ALA A 46 -10.53 13.47 1.05
CA ALA A 46 -11.87 13.45 0.47
C ALA A 46 -12.38 14.85 0.07
N ASN A 47 -11.82 15.93 0.62
CA ASN A 47 -12.18 17.31 0.29
C ASN A 47 -11.52 17.83 -0.99
N ILE A 48 -10.60 17.05 -1.59
CA ILE A 48 -9.90 17.45 -2.81
C ILE A 48 -10.87 17.41 -4.00
N PRO A 49 -11.13 18.55 -4.67
CA PRO A 49 -11.96 18.59 -5.87
C PRO A 49 -11.42 17.68 -6.96
N GLN A 50 -12.31 17.14 -7.80
CA GLN A 50 -11.95 16.14 -8.80
C GLN A 50 -10.85 16.64 -9.77
N GLU A 51 -10.90 17.92 -10.12
CA GLU A 51 -9.94 18.64 -10.95
C GLU A 51 -8.56 18.85 -10.30
N ASN A 52 -8.46 18.71 -8.98
CA ASN A 52 -7.20 18.84 -8.24
C ASN A 52 -6.54 17.49 -7.97
N LYS A 53 -7.27 16.38 -8.19
CA LYS A 53 -6.76 15.02 -7.95
C LYS A 53 -5.67 14.63 -8.93
N ARG A 54 -4.74 13.81 -8.45
CA ARG A 54 -3.55 13.38 -9.20
C ARG A 54 -3.69 11.97 -9.72
N HIS A 55 -3.24 11.74 -10.96
CA HIS A 55 -3.20 10.40 -11.53
C HIS A 55 -1.97 9.66 -11.01
N ILE A 56 -2.16 8.51 -10.38
CA ILE A 56 -1.08 7.68 -9.85
C ILE A 56 -1.01 6.38 -10.64
N GLY A 57 0.14 6.17 -11.30
CA GLY A 57 0.51 4.89 -11.89
C GLY A 57 1.30 4.05 -10.89
N TRP A 58 0.92 2.80 -10.66
CA TRP A 58 1.70 1.88 -9.84
C TRP A 58 2.12 0.70 -10.69
N VAL A 59 3.41 0.54 -10.94
CA VAL A 59 3.93 -0.32 -12.01
C VAL A 59 5.03 -1.25 -11.53
N LYS A 60 5.25 -2.33 -12.27
CA LYS A 60 6.40 -3.23 -12.11
C LYS A 60 6.81 -3.77 -13.47
N TYR A 61 8.11 -3.78 -13.77
CA TYR A 61 8.66 -4.49 -14.90
C TYR A 61 9.00 -5.93 -14.52
N ASP A 62 8.63 -6.86 -15.39
CA ASP A 62 8.98 -8.27 -15.29
C ASP A 62 10.07 -8.60 -16.33
N PHE A 63 11.30 -8.79 -15.86
CA PHE A 63 12.44 -9.10 -16.72
C PHE A 63 12.32 -10.45 -17.43
N SER A 64 11.65 -11.43 -16.82
CA SER A 64 11.47 -12.76 -17.43
C SER A 64 10.51 -12.73 -18.61
N ARG A 65 9.50 -11.86 -18.54
CA ARG A 65 8.48 -11.67 -19.59
C ARG A 65 8.73 -10.45 -20.47
N SER A 66 9.75 -9.65 -20.13
CA SER A 66 10.07 -8.38 -20.79
C SER A 66 8.87 -7.43 -20.92
N THR A 67 8.00 -7.39 -19.91
CA THR A 67 6.73 -6.66 -19.95
C THR A 67 6.51 -5.79 -18.72
N TRP A 68 5.83 -4.67 -18.90
CA TRP A 68 5.33 -3.83 -17.80
C TRP A 68 4.03 -4.39 -17.26
N THR A 69 3.77 -4.22 -15.98
CA THR A 69 2.50 -4.56 -15.34
C THR A 69 1.97 -3.37 -14.56
N LEU A 70 0.64 -3.18 -14.56
CA LEU A 70 -0.02 -2.18 -13.70
C LEU A 70 -0.50 -2.87 -12.44
N ARG A 71 -0.09 -2.41 -11.26
CA ARG A 71 -0.64 -2.91 -10.01
C ARG A 71 -2.03 -2.32 -9.78
N ASN A 72 -3.05 -3.15 -9.95
CA ASN A 72 -4.47 -2.80 -9.85
C ASN A 72 -5.22 -3.76 -8.91
N THR A 73 -4.61 -4.11 -7.80
CA THR A 73 -5.30 -4.83 -6.72
C THR A 73 -6.36 -3.93 -6.06
N PRO A 74 -7.40 -4.50 -5.42
CA PRO A 74 -8.34 -3.72 -4.61
C PRO A 74 -7.65 -2.86 -3.55
N PHE A 75 -6.60 -3.39 -2.91
CA PHE A 75 -5.76 -2.64 -1.99
C PHE A 75 -5.13 -1.40 -2.65
N THR A 76 -4.50 -1.58 -3.82
CA THR A 76 -3.79 -0.49 -4.51
C THR A 76 -4.74 0.62 -4.96
N ARG A 77 -5.90 0.25 -5.54
CA ARG A 77 -6.93 1.23 -5.87
C ARG A 77 -7.44 1.96 -4.63
N GLY A 78 -7.78 1.20 -3.59
CA GLY A 78 -8.35 1.75 -2.36
C GLY A 78 -7.41 2.73 -1.67
N ILE A 79 -6.12 2.41 -1.56
CA ILE A 79 -5.17 3.29 -0.89
C ILE A 79 -4.84 4.54 -1.73
N ILE A 80 -4.80 4.44 -3.06
CA ILE A 80 -4.66 5.62 -3.94
C ILE A 80 -5.87 6.54 -3.80
N GLN A 81 -7.09 5.97 -3.82
CA GLN A 81 -8.32 6.74 -3.67
C GLN A 81 -8.42 7.39 -2.29
N ASP A 82 -8.08 6.66 -1.23
CA ASP A 82 -8.05 7.19 0.13
C ASP A 82 -6.98 8.30 0.28
N ALA A 83 -5.92 8.29 -0.52
CA ALA A 83 -4.91 9.35 -0.60
C ALA A 83 -5.34 10.56 -1.45
N GLY A 84 -6.59 10.62 -1.91
CA GLY A 84 -7.09 11.70 -2.77
C GLY A 84 -6.56 11.66 -4.19
N GLY A 85 -6.09 10.49 -4.64
CA GLY A 85 -5.59 10.25 -5.99
C GLY A 85 -6.61 9.56 -6.88
N ILE A 86 -6.29 9.50 -8.17
CA ILE A 86 -6.99 8.72 -9.19
C ILE A 86 -6.05 7.59 -9.61
N PRO A 87 -6.37 6.31 -9.34
CA PRO A 87 -5.58 5.21 -9.87
C PRO A 87 -5.66 5.24 -11.39
N PHE A 88 -4.55 4.97 -12.07
CA PHE A 88 -4.55 4.96 -13.53
C PHE A 88 -5.62 3.97 -14.06
N PRO A 89 -6.53 4.41 -14.95
CA PRO A 89 -7.67 3.60 -15.34
C PRO A 89 -7.22 2.32 -16.04
N LEU A 90 -7.95 1.24 -15.77
CA LEU A 90 -7.91 0.03 -16.58
C LEU A 90 -9.24 -0.14 -17.28
N VAL A 91 -9.16 -0.72 -18.48
CA VAL A 91 -10.27 -0.86 -19.42
C VAL A 91 -11.34 -1.80 -18.84
N GLY A 92 -12.39 -1.24 -18.24
CA GLY A 92 -13.63 -1.95 -17.89
C GLY A 92 -13.59 -2.79 -16.60
N ASP A 93 -14.78 -3.02 -16.04
CA ASP A 93 -15.00 -3.97 -14.95
C ASP A 93 -14.63 -5.39 -15.43
N GLY A 94 -13.65 -6.03 -14.78
CA GLY A 94 -13.20 -7.39 -15.11
C GLY A 94 -11.71 -7.55 -15.43
N VAL A 95 -10.93 -6.47 -15.41
CA VAL A 95 -9.47 -6.56 -15.62
C VAL A 95 -8.79 -7.26 -14.45
N ALA A 96 -7.78 -8.08 -14.77
CA ALA A 96 -6.93 -8.75 -13.80
C ALA A 96 -6.36 -7.75 -12.77
N SER A 97 -6.01 -8.24 -11.57
CA SER A 97 -5.42 -7.38 -10.54
C SER A 97 -4.06 -6.81 -10.94
N ASN A 98 -3.33 -7.44 -11.87
CA ASN A 98 -2.05 -6.94 -12.37
C ASN A 98 -1.93 -7.21 -13.88
N PRO A 99 -2.63 -6.46 -14.75
CA PRO A 99 -2.53 -6.70 -16.19
C PRO A 99 -1.15 -6.31 -16.70
N ASP A 100 -0.68 -7.05 -17.70
CA ASP A 100 0.44 -6.63 -18.51
C ASP A 100 0.04 -5.39 -19.33
N ILE A 101 0.98 -4.46 -19.52
CA ILE A 101 0.81 -3.20 -20.22
C ILE A 101 1.72 -3.21 -21.46
N SER A 102 1.18 -2.84 -22.63
CA SER A 102 2.00 -2.69 -23.82
C SER A 102 3.01 -1.54 -23.65
N PRO A 103 4.17 -1.55 -24.34
CA PRO A 103 5.12 -0.43 -24.27
C PRO A 103 4.51 0.93 -24.65
N ASN A 104 3.55 0.95 -25.59
CA ASN A 104 2.87 2.18 -25.99
C ASN A 104 1.93 2.68 -24.88
N ASP A 105 1.16 1.79 -24.28
CA ASP A 105 0.30 2.13 -23.15
C ASP A 105 1.14 2.59 -21.94
N PHE A 106 2.27 1.95 -21.69
CA PHE A 106 3.18 2.40 -20.64
C PHE A 106 3.67 3.84 -20.88
N LYS A 107 4.01 4.20 -22.13
CA LYS A 107 4.36 5.59 -22.47
C LYS A 107 3.21 6.56 -22.24
N ILE A 108 1.98 6.18 -22.56
CA ILE A 108 0.78 6.98 -22.28
C ILE A 108 0.60 7.16 -20.77
N LEU A 109 0.80 6.10 -19.99
CA LEU A 109 0.77 6.16 -18.53
C LEU A 109 1.80 7.15 -18.00
N VAL A 110 3.07 7.02 -18.40
CA VAL A 110 4.13 7.93 -17.95
C VAL A 110 3.86 9.37 -18.38
N THR A 111 3.25 9.58 -19.55
CA THR A 111 2.91 10.91 -20.05
C THR A 111 1.80 11.60 -19.25
N ASN A 112 0.83 10.84 -18.76
CA ASN A 112 -0.36 11.38 -18.09
C ASN A 112 -0.36 11.22 -16.57
N ALA A 113 0.54 10.42 -16.01
CA ALA A 113 0.70 10.30 -14.57
C ALA A 113 1.26 11.58 -13.95
N ASP A 114 0.79 11.91 -12.76
CA ASP A 114 1.37 12.93 -11.89
C ASP A 114 2.40 12.33 -10.93
N VAL A 115 2.21 11.05 -10.57
CA VAL A 115 3.07 10.27 -9.69
C VAL A 115 3.17 8.85 -10.23
N ILE A 116 4.38 8.29 -10.25
CA ILE A 116 4.62 6.88 -10.56
C ILE A 116 5.25 6.21 -9.35
N ILE A 117 4.69 5.07 -8.96
CA ILE A 117 5.26 4.16 -7.96
C ILE A 117 5.76 2.92 -8.69
N ASP A 118 7.05 2.65 -8.61
CA ASP A 118 7.70 1.52 -9.24
C ASP A 118 8.06 0.42 -8.21
N GLN A 119 7.69 -0.81 -8.54
CA GLN A 119 7.97 -2.03 -7.77
C GLN A 119 8.86 -3.00 -8.53
N THR A 120 9.61 -2.49 -9.52
CA THR A 120 10.55 -3.29 -10.28
C THR A 120 11.66 -3.78 -9.36
N GLU A 121 11.86 -5.09 -9.34
CA GLU A 121 13.03 -5.70 -8.74
C GLU A 121 14.12 -5.71 -9.82
N PHE A 122 15.04 -4.75 -9.76
CA PHE A 122 16.11 -4.57 -10.73
C PHE A 122 17.21 -5.62 -10.55
N LYS A 123 16.84 -6.88 -10.78
CA LYS A 123 17.73 -8.03 -10.86
C LYS A 123 17.77 -8.45 -12.32
N ASP A 124 18.51 -7.71 -13.13
CA ASP A 124 18.81 -8.14 -14.49
C ASP A 124 20.27 -8.56 -14.61
N ASP A 125 20.54 -9.57 -15.44
CA ASP A 125 21.89 -10.07 -15.68
C ASP A 125 22.76 -9.07 -16.48
N LYS A 126 22.27 -7.84 -16.66
CA LYS A 126 22.94 -6.77 -17.41
C LYS A 126 23.80 -5.95 -16.47
N GLY A 127 25.05 -6.37 -16.31
CA GLY A 127 26.03 -5.78 -15.37
C GLY A 127 26.51 -4.35 -15.62
N THR A 128 25.90 -3.56 -16.52
CA THR A 128 26.32 -2.18 -16.78
C THR A 128 25.16 -1.26 -17.15
N TYR A 129 24.60 -0.60 -16.16
CA TYR A 129 23.81 0.63 -16.33
C TYR A 129 24.34 1.71 -15.37
N ARG A 130 24.23 2.99 -15.76
CA ARG A 130 24.81 4.12 -15.01
C ARG A 130 24.18 4.29 -13.62
N SER A 131 22.88 4.04 -13.55
CA SER A 131 22.07 3.97 -12.33
C SER A 131 20.81 3.15 -12.60
N VAL A 132 20.19 2.62 -11.56
CA VAL A 132 18.91 1.89 -11.69
C VAL A 132 17.85 2.75 -12.36
N TYR A 133 17.85 4.07 -12.11
CA TYR A 133 16.94 4.99 -12.78
C TYR A 133 17.23 5.11 -14.29
N SER A 134 18.50 5.14 -14.70
CA SER A 134 18.84 5.12 -16.13
C SER A 134 18.35 3.84 -16.81
N ARG A 135 18.38 2.72 -16.08
CA ARG A 135 17.83 1.45 -16.55
C ARG A 135 16.31 1.50 -16.65
N TRP A 136 15.64 2.08 -15.66
CA TRP A 136 14.19 2.30 -15.68
C TRP A 136 13.78 3.16 -16.89
N LEU A 137 14.50 4.25 -17.18
CA LEU A 137 14.26 5.09 -18.35
C LEU A 137 14.40 4.33 -19.67
N GLU A 138 15.42 3.46 -19.78
CA GLU A 138 15.60 2.59 -20.94
C GLU A 138 14.43 1.62 -21.12
N LEU A 139 14.03 0.93 -20.05
CA LEU A 139 12.89 0.00 -20.06
C LEU A 139 11.55 0.71 -20.36
N ALA A 140 11.43 1.96 -19.91
CA ALA A 140 10.30 2.83 -20.19
C ALA A 140 10.30 3.41 -21.62
N GLY A 141 11.42 3.27 -22.34
CA GLY A 141 11.60 3.78 -23.69
C GLY A 141 11.79 5.30 -23.78
N PHE A 142 12.40 5.90 -22.75
CA PHE A 142 12.73 7.34 -22.65
C PHE A 142 14.26 7.57 -22.67
N THR A 143 14.92 7.11 -23.73
CA THR A 143 16.37 7.31 -23.96
C THR A 143 16.62 8.43 -24.96
N GLY A 144 16.52 9.67 -24.49
CA GLY A 144 16.69 10.88 -25.31
C GLY A 144 15.37 11.42 -25.87
N GLY A 145 15.20 12.74 -25.85
CA GLY A 145 13.98 13.44 -26.25
C GLY A 145 13.39 14.33 -25.15
N VAL A 146 12.15 14.77 -25.36
CA VAL A 146 11.39 15.55 -24.38
C VAL A 146 10.84 14.60 -23.31
N ASN A 147 11.18 14.88 -22.06
CA ASN A 147 10.68 14.11 -20.93
C ASN A 147 9.21 14.45 -20.63
N PRO A 148 8.39 13.44 -20.31
CA PRO A 148 7.12 13.67 -19.65
C PRO A 148 7.25 14.47 -18.36
N ARG A 149 6.21 15.24 -18.03
CA ARG A 149 6.14 16.07 -16.82
C ARG A 149 6.53 15.32 -15.55
N VAL A 150 6.09 14.07 -15.39
CA VAL A 150 6.38 13.26 -14.20
C VAL A 150 7.89 13.01 -14.03
N LEU A 151 8.64 12.91 -15.13
CA LEU A 151 10.09 12.72 -15.11
C LEU A 151 10.81 14.04 -14.81
N ASP A 152 10.35 15.15 -15.41
CA ASP A 152 10.92 16.49 -15.15
C ASP A 152 10.71 16.94 -13.70
N LEU A 153 9.54 16.63 -13.14
CA LEU A 153 9.22 16.88 -11.73
C LEU A 153 9.81 15.82 -10.77
N ARG A 154 10.52 14.81 -11.31
CA ARG A 154 11.13 13.71 -10.53
C ARG A 154 10.12 13.00 -9.62
N LYS A 155 8.92 12.73 -10.13
CA LYS A 155 7.80 12.09 -9.42
C LYS A 155 7.70 10.59 -9.71
N VAL A 156 8.85 9.93 -9.86
CA VAL A 156 8.97 8.47 -9.94
C VAL A 156 9.61 7.99 -8.63
N PHE A 157 8.90 7.14 -7.90
CA PHE A 157 9.29 6.66 -6.59
C PHE A 157 9.38 5.14 -6.58
N THR A 158 10.39 4.60 -5.93
CA THR A 158 10.44 3.17 -5.53
C THR A 158 10.01 3.02 -4.08
N LEU A 159 9.72 1.78 -3.64
CA LEU A 159 9.28 1.49 -2.26
C LEU A 159 10.42 1.04 -1.33
N ASP A 160 11.64 1.48 -1.61
CA ASP A 160 12.88 1.01 -0.99
C ASP A 160 13.54 2.06 -0.09
N ASN A 161 12.80 3.06 0.37
CA ASN A 161 13.33 4.13 1.23
C ASN A 161 13.80 3.62 2.60
N THR A 162 13.32 2.45 3.02
CA THR A 162 13.72 1.78 4.27
C THR A 162 14.77 0.70 4.07
N VAL A 163 15.35 0.57 2.87
CA VAL A 163 16.40 -0.41 2.64
C VAL A 163 17.62 -0.12 3.51
N ASN A 164 18.06 -1.13 4.25
CA ASN A 164 19.30 -1.06 5.04
C ASN A 164 20.54 -1.31 4.17
N LEU A 165 21.74 -1.27 4.77
CA LEU A 165 23.01 -1.49 4.07
C LEU A 165 23.11 -2.88 3.42
N ASP A 166 22.41 -3.87 3.98
CA ASP A 166 22.36 -5.24 3.46
C ASP A 166 21.37 -5.40 2.30
N GLY A 167 20.57 -4.36 1.99
CA GLY A 167 19.57 -4.42 0.93
C GLY A 167 18.20 -4.89 1.37
N ILE A 168 17.96 -5.08 2.67
CA ILE A 168 16.70 -5.56 3.22
C ILE A 168 15.69 -4.42 3.27
N ASN A 169 14.57 -4.59 2.57
CA ASN A 169 13.45 -3.64 2.53
C ASN A 169 12.34 -4.04 3.51
N ASP A 170 11.95 -3.15 4.42
CA ASP A 170 10.87 -3.43 5.38
C ASP A 170 9.46 -3.28 4.79
N TYR A 171 9.30 -2.70 3.60
CA TYR A 171 8.00 -2.35 3.02
C TYR A 171 7.01 -3.52 3.04
N GLN A 172 7.44 -4.70 2.58
CA GLN A 172 6.57 -5.86 2.45
C GLN A 172 6.04 -6.35 3.82
N TYR A 173 6.81 -6.13 4.88
CA TYR A 173 6.47 -6.58 6.23
C TYR A 173 5.72 -5.51 7.02
N ARG A 174 6.12 -4.25 6.83
CA ARG A 174 5.63 -3.14 7.62
C ARG A 174 4.36 -2.53 7.07
N MET A 175 4.23 -2.42 5.74
CA MET A 175 3.04 -1.86 5.10
C MET A 175 1.73 -2.52 5.58
N PRO A 176 1.63 -3.86 5.68
CA PRO A 176 0.43 -4.53 6.24
C PRO A 176 0.01 -4.01 7.62
N SER A 177 0.98 -3.72 8.49
CA SER A 177 0.74 -3.24 9.85
C SER A 177 0.59 -1.72 9.94
N ARG A 178 1.07 -0.98 8.93
CA ARG A 178 1.16 0.49 8.90
C ARG A 178 0.67 1.08 7.55
N PRO A 179 -0.57 0.80 7.13
CA PRO A 179 -1.14 1.38 5.91
C PRO A 179 -1.30 2.91 6.02
N ASP A 180 -1.36 3.46 7.25
CA ASP A 180 -1.37 4.89 7.53
C ASP A 180 -0.10 5.60 7.05
N LEU A 181 1.06 4.93 7.13
CA LEU A 181 2.32 5.49 6.63
C LEU A 181 2.33 5.52 5.10
N LEU A 182 1.88 4.44 4.45
CA LEU A 182 1.80 4.40 2.99
C LEU A 182 0.78 5.42 2.46
N LEU A 183 -0.34 5.60 3.15
CA LEU A 183 -1.32 6.64 2.82
C LEU A 183 -0.67 8.02 2.86
N ARG A 184 0.04 8.36 3.94
CA ARG A 184 0.73 9.65 4.08
C ARG A 184 1.85 9.85 3.07
N ASP A 185 2.60 8.80 2.73
CA ASP A 185 3.58 8.81 1.65
C ASP A 185 2.96 9.22 0.32
N LEU A 186 1.84 8.60 -0.05
CA LEU A 186 1.10 8.92 -1.28
C LEU A 186 0.56 10.35 -1.25
N VAL A 187 0.08 10.82 -0.10
CA VAL A 187 -0.35 12.21 0.07
C VAL A 187 0.83 13.17 -0.09
N ALA A 188 1.98 12.92 0.54
CA ALA A 188 3.15 13.77 0.41
C ALA A 188 3.77 13.74 -1.00
N ALA A 189 3.63 12.64 -1.74
CA ALA A 189 4.05 12.55 -3.13
C ALA A 189 3.20 13.44 -4.05
N GLN A 190 1.88 13.46 -3.83
CA GLN A 190 0.91 14.25 -4.61
C GLN A 190 0.86 15.73 -4.17
N TYR A 191 0.88 15.96 -2.86
CA TYR A 191 0.53 17.20 -2.19
C TYR A 191 1.56 17.55 -1.09
N PRO A 192 2.80 17.95 -1.46
CA PRO A 192 3.86 18.22 -0.48
C PRO A 192 3.51 19.32 0.53
N THR A 193 2.55 20.20 0.21
CA THR A 193 2.11 21.31 1.07
C THR A 193 1.09 20.89 2.14
N TYR A 194 0.54 19.68 2.08
CA TYR A 194 -0.43 19.20 3.07
C TYR A 194 0.22 19.03 4.45
N ASP A 195 1.38 18.35 4.49
CA ASP A 195 2.21 18.17 5.68
C ASP A 195 3.70 18.37 5.27
N PRO A 196 4.19 19.63 5.21
CA PRO A 196 5.51 19.95 4.68
C PRO A 196 6.68 19.31 5.44
N TYR A 197 6.44 18.88 6.68
CA TYR A 197 7.46 18.27 7.54
C TYR A 197 7.41 16.74 7.53
N TYR A 198 6.46 16.16 6.80
CA TYR A 198 6.35 14.72 6.69
C TYR A 198 7.54 14.14 5.93
N LYS A 199 8.23 13.20 6.56
CA LYS A 199 9.26 12.39 5.92
C LYS A 199 8.62 11.11 5.42
N LYS A 200 8.68 10.91 4.10
CA LYS A 200 8.19 9.68 3.47
C LYS A 200 8.88 8.47 4.09
N ARG A 201 8.13 7.40 4.30
CA ARG A 201 8.61 6.18 4.97
C ARG A 201 9.04 5.13 3.97
N PHE A 202 8.15 4.76 3.06
CA PHE A 202 8.37 3.73 2.04
C PHE A 202 8.83 4.32 0.71
N LEU A 203 8.28 5.47 0.29
CA LEU A 203 8.57 6.08 -1.00
C LEU A 203 9.95 6.73 -1.02
N ASN A 204 10.82 6.22 -1.88
CA ASN A 204 12.18 6.73 -2.08
C ASN A 204 12.16 7.88 -3.09
N GLU A 205 12.32 9.09 -2.58
CA GLU A 205 12.36 10.32 -3.38
C GLU A 205 13.69 10.57 -4.09
N ASN A 206 14.75 9.87 -3.68
CA ASN A 206 16.05 9.99 -4.31
C ASN A 206 16.21 9.10 -5.53
N PHE A 207 15.29 8.16 -5.77
CA PHE A 207 15.34 7.23 -6.90
C PHE A 207 15.70 7.89 -8.25
N PRO A 208 15.10 9.03 -8.66
CA PRO A 208 15.47 9.71 -9.91
C PRO A 208 16.90 10.31 -9.93
N ASN A 209 17.53 10.48 -8.78
CA ASN A 209 18.84 11.11 -8.59
C ASN A 209 19.96 10.08 -8.45
N ASP A 210 19.78 9.10 -7.55
CA ASP A 210 20.81 8.12 -7.17
C ASP A 210 20.50 6.69 -7.63
N GLY A 211 19.30 6.43 -8.14
CA GLY A 211 18.84 5.10 -8.55
C GLY A 211 18.33 4.22 -7.41
N GLY A 212 18.29 4.70 -6.17
CA GLY A 212 17.93 3.88 -5.01
C GLY A 212 18.96 2.79 -4.69
N ALA A 213 18.58 1.83 -3.84
CA ALA A 213 19.51 0.83 -3.35
C ALA A 213 19.95 -0.16 -4.45
N THR A 214 21.26 -0.34 -4.63
CA THR A 214 21.86 -1.21 -5.65
C THR A 214 21.71 -2.70 -5.33
N ASN A 215 21.58 -3.05 -4.05
CA ASN A 215 21.33 -4.41 -3.58
C ASN A 215 19.96 -4.43 -2.92
N LYS A 216 19.00 -5.15 -3.50
CA LYS A 216 17.68 -5.40 -2.89
C LYS A 216 17.59 -6.88 -2.56
N LEU A 217 17.74 -7.24 -1.29
CA LEU A 217 17.45 -8.57 -0.82
C LEU A 217 15.93 -8.72 -0.70
N GLY A 218 15.40 -9.74 -1.38
CA GLY A 218 13.99 -10.10 -1.30
C GLY A 218 13.69 -10.85 0.01
N PRO A 219 12.42 -11.16 0.28
CA PRO A 219 12.00 -11.86 1.49
C PRO A 219 12.62 -13.26 1.65
N ASP A 220 13.12 -13.84 0.55
CA ASP A 220 13.74 -15.17 0.51
C ASP A 220 15.23 -15.16 0.91
N ASN A 221 15.83 -13.98 1.14
CA ASN A 221 17.27 -13.82 1.39
C ASN A 221 17.63 -13.52 2.86
N CYS A 222 16.77 -13.87 3.81
CA CYS A 222 17.02 -13.72 5.26
C CYS A 222 18.12 -14.67 5.83
N TYR A 223 19.06 -15.13 5.00
CA TYR A 223 19.95 -16.25 5.28
C TYR A 223 21.42 -15.88 5.55
N GLN A 224 21.67 -14.66 6.05
CA GLN A 224 23.01 -14.31 6.54
C GLN A 224 22.97 -14.05 8.04
N ASP A 225 24.07 -14.41 8.71
CA ASP A 225 24.36 -14.14 10.12
C ASP A 225 24.32 -12.61 10.37
N LEU A 226 23.12 -12.06 10.51
CA LEU A 226 22.91 -10.67 10.88
C LEU A 226 23.47 -10.48 12.29
N THR A 227 24.52 -9.68 12.39
CA THR A 227 25.12 -9.29 13.67
C THR A 227 24.13 -8.39 14.42
N ALA A 228 24.24 -8.30 15.75
CA ALA A 228 23.34 -7.46 16.58
C ALA A 228 23.34 -5.96 16.20
N THR A 229 24.31 -5.52 15.40
CA THR A 229 24.40 -4.19 14.78
C THR A 229 23.61 -4.03 13.49
N ASP A 230 23.25 -5.13 12.83
CA ASP A 230 22.39 -5.19 11.64
C ASP A 230 20.91 -5.11 12.06
N LYS A 231 20.62 -4.04 12.80
CA LYS A 231 19.27 -3.76 13.28
C LYS A 231 18.36 -3.71 12.07
N PHE A 232 17.43 -4.66 11.98
CA PHE A 232 16.23 -4.50 11.17
C PHE A 232 15.74 -3.06 11.35
N PRO A 233 15.43 -2.32 10.27
CA PRO A 233 15.06 -0.92 10.31
C PRO A 233 13.65 -0.72 10.91
N TYR A 234 13.32 -1.39 12.01
CA TYR A 234 12.15 -1.15 12.82
C TYR A 234 12.32 0.18 13.53
N ASN A 235 11.91 1.26 12.86
CA ASN A 235 11.68 2.54 13.51
C ASN A 235 10.50 2.39 14.49
N SER A 236 10.82 2.10 15.75
CA SER A 236 9.86 2.01 16.86
C SER A 236 9.18 3.34 17.18
N GLY A 237 9.57 4.44 16.53
CA GLY A 237 9.03 5.79 16.72
C GLY A 237 7.97 6.26 15.73
N ASP A 238 7.58 5.46 14.74
CA ASP A 238 6.69 5.97 13.67
C ASP A 238 5.20 6.01 14.05
N ILE A 239 4.81 5.84 15.32
CA ILE A 239 3.43 6.12 15.74
C ILE A 239 3.30 7.65 15.87
N THR A 240 3.16 8.32 14.73
CA THR A 240 2.98 9.76 14.66
C THR A 240 1.50 10.05 14.45
N ASP A 241 0.97 10.98 15.22
CA ASP A 241 -0.33 11.57 14.92
C ASP A 241 -0.30 12.14 13.49
N ALA A 242 -1.40 11.97 12.76
CA ALA A 242 -1.55 12.60 11.47
C ALA A 242 -2.16 14.01 11.68
N PRO A 243 -1.53 15.08 11.17
CA PRO A 243 -2.11 16.41 11.29
C PRO A 243 -3.47 16.45 10.59
N ARG A 244 -4.40 17.20 11.16
CA ARG A 244 -5.69 17.51 10.53
C ARG A 244 -5.59 18.82 9.78
N ASN A 245 -5.98 18.82 8.51
CA ASN A 245 -6.09 20.03 7.70
C ASN A 245 -7.44 20.02 6.96
N TYR A 246 -8.49 20.40 7.67
CA TYR A 246 -9.88 20.37 7.21
C TYR A 246 -10.13 21.20 5.94
N GLY A 247 -9.33 22.23 5.69
CA GLY A 247 -9.48 23.13 4.54
C GLY A 247 -8.60 22.77 3.34
N PHE A 248 -7.88 21.65 3.38
CA PHE A 248 -6.99 21.28 2.30
C PHE A 248 -7.78 20.83 1.06
N THR A 249 -7.59 21.53 -0.05
CA THR A 249 -8.24 21.22 -1.35
C THR A 249 -7.25 20.83 -2.45
N GLY A 250 -5.95 20.83 -2.16
CA GLY A 250 -4.91 20.65 -3.17
C GLY A 250 -4.81 21.83 -4.15
N LEU A 251 -3.73 21.86 -4.91
CA LEU A 251 -3.59 22.77 -6.05
C LEU A 251 -4.20 22.12 -7.31
N PRO A 252 -4.61 22.91 -8.32
CA PRO A 252 -5.07 22.40 -9.59
C PRO A 252 -4.11 21.38 -10.22
N ALA A 253 -4.66 20.28 -10.74
CA ALA A 253 -3.89 19.34 -11.52
C ALA A 253 -3.80 19.81 -12.97
N PRO A 254 -2.63 19.73 -13.62
CA PRO A 254 -2.57 20.01 -15.04
C PRO A 254 -3.41 18.97 -15.79
N PRO A 255 -4.11 19.36 -16.88
CA PRO A 255 -4.91 18.43 -17.64
C PRO A 255 -4.03 17.32 -18.24
N PRO A 256 -4.57 16.11 -18.43
CA PRO A 256 -3.88 15.06 -19.17
C PRO A 256 -3.59 15.49 -20.61
N VAL A 257 -2.44 15.06 -21.13
CA VAL A 257 -1.87 15.56 -22.40
C VAL A 257 -2.44 14.82 -23.61
N VAL A 258 -2.98 13.60 -23.44
CA VAL A 258 -3.40 12.76 -24.57
C VAL A 258 -4.76 12.09 -24.33
N GLY A 259 -5.70 12.31 -25.24
CA GLY A 259 -6.93 11.51 -25.37
C GLY A 259 -6.77 10.43 -26.44
N GLY A 260 -7.09 9.17 -26.11
CA GLY A 260 -7.25 8.11 -27.12
C GLY A 260 -6.63 6.74 -26.83
N GLY A 261 -5.90 6.54 -25.73
CA GLY A 261 -5.41 5.23 -25.32
C GLY A 261 -5.34 5.14 -23.81
N ILE A 262 -5.82 4.05 -23.22
CA ILE A 262 -6.09 3.83 -21.79
C ILE A 262 -7.26 4.62 -21.18
N TYR A 263 -7.57 5.83 -21.68
CA TYR A 263 -8.80 6.56 -21.30
C TYR A 263 -10.05 5.91 -21.90
N GLY A 264 -10.52 4.82 -21.29
CA GLY A 264 -11.89 4.34 -21.40
C GLY A 264 -12.74 4.89 -20.28
N ILE A 265 -12.83 6.21 -20.11
CA ILE A 265 -13.99 6.79 -19.43
C ILE A 265 -15.11 6.78 -20.46
N GLY A 266 -16.26 6.21 -20.10
CA GLY A 266 -17.48 6.33 -20.89
C GLY A 266 -17.63 7.78 -21.34
N GLY A 267 -17.49 8.00 -22.65
CA GLY A 267 -17.72 9.32 -23.21
C GLY A 267 -19.17 9.66 -22.95
N ASP A 268 -19.41 10.69 -22.15
CA ASP A 268 -20.59 11.53 -22.34
C ASP A 268 -20.44 12.16 -23.73
N SER A 269 -20.87 11.39 -24.73
CA SER A 269 -21.14 11.89 -26.06
C SER A 269 -22.48 12.58 -25.95
N GLN A 270 -22.46 13.91 -25.82
CA GLN A 270 -23.61 14.73 -26.20
C GLN A 270 -23.91 14.45 -27.68
N GLY A 271 -24.90 13.61 -27.92
CA GLY A 271 -25.48 13.32 -29.23
C GLY A 271 -26.93 12.90 -29.03
N GLY A 272 -27.84 13.81 -29.37
CA GLY A 272 -29.25 13.72 -28.98
C GLY A 272 -30.08 12.63 -29.67
N GLY A 273 -31.22 12.35 -29.04
CA GLY A 273 -32.44 11.88 -29.68
C GLY A 273 -32.61 10.38 -29.83
N GLY A 274 -33.30 9.73 -28.88
CA GLY A 274 -33.78 8.37 -29.05
C GLY A 274 -34.47 7.79 -27.82
N SER A 275 -35.79 7.98 -27.74
CA SER A 275 -36.70 7.32 -26.79
C SER A 275 -36.54 5.80 -26.80
N GLY A 276 -36.44 5.18 -25.62
CA GLY A 276 -36.47 3.71 -25.48
C GLY A 276 -36.33 3.29 -24.02
N GLY A 277 -37.46 3.06 -23.35
CA GLY A 277 -37.53 2.67 -21.95
C GLY A 277 -36.83 1.34 -21.64
N GLY A 278 -36.24 1.27 -20.46
CA GLY A 278 -35.57 0.07 -19.96
C GLY A 278 -34.98 0.27 -18.58
N SER A 279 -35.85 0.41 -17.58
CA SER A 279 -35.50 0.32 -16.16
C SER A 279 -34.73 -0.98 -15.88
N LYS A 280 -33.47 -0.87 -15.42
CA LYS A 280 -32.82 -1.88 -14.56
C LYS A 280 -31.89 -1.19 -13.56
N THR A 281 -32.49 -0.64 -12.50
CA THR A 281 -31.88 -0.63 -11.18
C THR A 281 -31.50 -2.06 -10.80
N THR A 282 -30.21 -2.40 -10.80
CA THR A 282 -29.72 -3.60 -10.14
C THR A 282 -28.85 -3.17 -8.98
N SER A 283 -29.50 -3.06 -7.83
CA SER A 283 -28.94 -2.99 -6.51
C SER A 283 -28.00 -4.17 -6.27
N ILE A 284 -26.76 -3.92 -5.84
CA ILE A 284 -25.99 -4.89 -5.05
C ILE A 284 -25.54 -4.17 -3.78
N ILE A 285 -26.38 -4.33 -2.76
CA ILE A 285 -26.16 -3.99 -1.37
C ILE A 285 -25.66 -5.26 -0.68
N ILE A 286 -24.51 -5.15 0.01
CA ILE A 286 -24.07 -5.92 1.19
C ILE A 286 -23.82 -7.42 1.01
N ALA A 287 -22.55 -7.80 0.88
CA ALA A 287 -22.05 -9.15 1.25
C ALA A 287 -20.61 -9.18 1.81
N VAL A 288 -19.98 -8.03 2.07
CA VAL A 288 -18.57 -7.98 2.54
C VAL A 288 -18.44 -7.78 4.05
N VAL A 289 -19.48 -7.29 4.73
CA VAL A 289 -19.45 -7.07 6.20
C VAL A 289 -19.61 -8.38 6.99
N CYS A 290 -20.26 -9.41 6.41
CA CYS A 290 -20.50 -10.66 7.13
C CYS A 290 -19.25 -11.54 7.28
N VAL A 291 -18.31 -11.52 6.32
CA VAL A 291 -17.12 -12.40 6.41
C VAL A 291 -16.15 -11.93 7.49
N ALA A 292 -15.95 -10.61 7.66
CA ALA A 292 -15.10 -10.07 8.72
C ALA A 292 -15.72 -10.27 10.11
N ALA A 293 -17.04 -10.07 10.26
CA ALA A 293 -17.74 -10.30 11.52
C ALA A 293 -17.77 -11.79 11.90
N VAL A 294 -17.97 -12.69 10.93
CA VAL A 294 -17.98 -14.15 11.17
C VAL A 294 -16.59 -14.68 11.48
N LEU A 295 -15.54 -14.20 10.80
CA LEU A 295 -14.16 -14.57 11.12
C LEU A 295 -13.74 -14.00 12.49
N GLY A 296 -14.04 -12.73 12.77
CA GLY A 296 -13.78 -12.12 14.07
C GLY A 296 -14.49 -12.84 15.23
N ALA A 297 -15.75 -13.22 15.04
CA ALA A 297 -16.52 -13.99 16.03
C ALA A 297 -16.00 -15.44 16.19
N ALA A 298 -15.61 -16.10 15.10
CA ALA A 298 -15.05 -17.45 15.15
C ALA A 298 -13.69 -17.46 15.87
N PHE A 299 -12.83 -16.47 15.61
CA PHE A 299 -11.58 -16.29 16.35
C PHE A 299 -11.87 -15.98 17.82
N ALA A 300 -12.77 -15.04 18.13
CA ALA A 300 -13.14 -14.73 19.52
C ALA A 300 -13.69 -15.94 20.28
N PHE A 301 -14.52 -16.77 19.64
CA PHE A 301 -15.08 -17.99 20.25
C PHE A 301 -14.03 -19.08 20.47
N ALA A 302 -13.14 -19.30 19.50
CA ALA A 302 -12.02 -20.23 19.65
C ALA A 302 -11.09 -19.81 20.79
N PHE A 303 -10.81 -18.51 20.91
CA PHE A 303 -9.99 -17.96 22.00
C PHE A 303 -10.68 -17.99 23.37
N TYR A 304 -11.99 -17.71 23.44
CA TYR A 304 -12.75 -17.88 24.69
C TYR A 304 -12.66 -19.31 25.21
N LYS A 305 -12.84 -20.29 24.30
CA LYS A 305 -12.75 -21.72 24.62
C LYS A 305 -11.33 -22.14 25.05
N TRP A 306 -10.29 -21.57 24.43
CA TRP A 306 -8.91 -21.89 24.79
C TRP A 306 -8.50 -21.27 26.14
N SER A 307 -8.89 -20.02 26.42
CA SER A 307 -8.62 -19.39 27.73
C SER A 307 -9.33 -20.10 28.88
N ARG A 308 -10.50 -20.70 28.62
CA ARG A 308 -11.24 -21.45 29.63
C ARG A 308 -10.53 -22.75 29.97
N ARG A 309 -10.01 -23.47 28.96
CA ARG A 309 -9.18 -24.66 29.17
C ARG A 309 -7.90 -24.35 29.95
N ALA A 310 -7.20 -23.28 29.60
CA ALA A 310 -6.00 -22.86 30.34
C ALA A 310 -6.28 -22.50 31.81
N LYS A 311 -7.49 -22.03 32.14
CA LYS A 311 -7.92 -21.81 33.53
C LYS A 311 -8.30 -23.10 34.24
N GLU A 312 -8.97 -24.02 33.54
CA GLU A 312 -9.34 -25.34 34.08
C GLU A 312 -8.08 -26.18 34.37
N ASP A 313 -7.09 -26.18 33.47
CA ASP A 313 -5.81 -26.87 33.67
C ASP A 313 -5.04 -26.32 34.88
N ARG A 314 -5.06 -24.98 35.07
CA ARG A 314 -4.44 -24.33 36.24
C ARG A 314 -5.18 -24.63 37.55
N PHE A 315 -6.50 -24.85 37.51
CA PHE A 315 -7.27 -25.24 38.69
C PHE A 315 -6.96 -26.68 39.10
N ILE A 316 -6.77 -27.58 38.13
CA ILE A 316 -6.37 -28.96 38.39
C ILE A 316 -4.97 -29.02 38.99
N GLU A 317 -4.02 -28.25 38.44
CA GLU A 317 -2.65 -28.15 38.97
C GLU A 317 -2.64 -27.63 40.43
N LEU A 318 -3.43 -26.60 40.75
CA LEU A 318 -3.56 -26.08 42.11
C LEU A 318 -4.26 -27.07 43.08
N GLU A 319 -5.17 -27.90 42.58
CA GLU A 319 -5.83 -28.94 43.38
C GLU A 319 -4.89 -30.12 43.66
N GLU A 320 -4.01 -30.47 42.71
CA GLU A 320 -2.93 -31.45 42.91
C GLU A 320 -1.83 -30.92 43.85
N GLU A 321 -1.45 -29.65 43.75
CA GLU A 321 -0.51 -29.00 44.69
C GLU A 321 -1.09 -28.95 46.12
N MET A 322 -2.36 -28.56 46.28
CA MET A 322 -3.02 -28.55 47.59
C MET A 322 -3.15 -29.94 48.23
N ASN A 323 -3.33 -31.00 47.42
CA ASN A 323 -3.44 -32.36 47.92
C ASN A 323 -2.08 -33.01 48.23
N ASN A 324 -0.97 -32.50 47.68
CA ASN A 324 0.39 -32.97 47.98
C ASN A 324 1.07 -32.25 49.15
N GLU A 325 0.50 -31.16 49.68
CA GLU A 325 1.05 -30.42 50.82
C GLU A 325 0.42 -30.78 52.19
N ILE A 326 -0.40 -31.83 52.29
CA ILE A 326 -0.84 -32.37 53.59
C ILE A 326 0.06 -33.55 53.99
N PRO A 327 1.14 -33.34 54.76
CA PRO A 327 1.87 -34.45 55.37
C PRO A 327 0.96 -35.12 56.41
N LEU A 328 0.61 -36.38 56.16
CA LEU A 328 0.13 -37.27 57.23
C LEU A 328 1.35 -37.73 58.03
N ASN A 329 1.63 -36.96 59.10
CA ASN A 329 2.63 -37.16 60.16
C ASN A 329 4.12 -37.02 59.80
#